data_AF-A0A8K0G6D2-F1
#
_entry.id   AF-A0A8K0G6D2-F1
#
_cell.length_a   1.000
_cell.length_b   1.000
_cell.length_c   1.000
_cell.angle_alpha   90.00
_cell.angle_beta   90.00
_cell.angle_gamma   90.00
#
_symmetry.space_group_name_H-M   'P 1'
#
loop_
_entity.id
_entity.type
_entity.pdbx_description
1 polymer ?
#
loop_
_entity_poly.entity_id
_entity_poly.type
_entity_poly.pdbx_seq_one_letter_code
_entity_poly.pdbx_strand_id
1 'polypeptide(L)'
;TFLSWLSKWELLEDGITLTKETHFALKHTAEALIHMSNFLLEKENFNYFLCGKIQTDNLEERFGKYRLLAGSQYHVSVRQIFESEAELRIQAVMPLALTSHNFGEIIFDVNCVDGASLPSQEENAECNVADILANNCMVDEDDLDEISDAMWPLLTYIGGYCSHQITKKLKCNYCVEFLKGANSENTRLIAASDRGGLSYPHEDVVRIVASVYIIFQNLFRPQ
;
A
#
# COMPACT_ATOMS: atom_id res chain seq x y z
N THR A 1 -9.50 37.34 26.88
CA THR A 1 -9.41 36.03 26.19
C THR A 1 -9.76 36.19 24.73
N PHE A 2 -9.34 35.27 23.86
CA PHE A 2 -9.63 35.33 22.41
C PHE A 2 -11.13 35.51 22.11
N LEU A 3 -12.00 34.76 22.80
CA LEU A 3 -13.46 34.88 22.66
C LEU A 3 -13.99 36.28 23.02
N SER A 4 -13.48 36.90 24.10
CA SER A 4 -13.87 38.26 24.49
C SER A 4 -13.42 39.32 23.48
N TRP A 5 -12.32 39.07 22.77
CA TRP A 5 -11.87 39.92 21.67
C TRP A 5 -12.77 39.71 20.44
N LEU A 6 -13.12 38.46 20.13
CA LEU A 6 -14.01 38.10 19.03
C LEU A 6 -15.36 38.82 19.15
N SER A 7 -15.99 38.78 20.34
CA SER A 7 -17.28 39.46 20.57
C SER A 7 -17.19 40.98 20.51
N LYS A 8 -16.02 41.57 20.78
CA LYS A 8 -15.81 43.02 20.60
C LYS A 8 -15.59 43.38 19.13
N TRP A 9 -14.97 42.49 18.37
CA TRP A 9 -14.73 42.69 16.94
C TRP A 9 -16.03 42.64 16.13
N GLU A 10 -16.99 41.81 16.53
CA GLU A 10 -18.34 41.78 15.93
C GLU A 10 -19.08 43.13 16.03
N LEU A 11 -18.78 43.92 17.06
CA LEU A 11 -19.43 45.21 17.34
C LEU A 11 -18.77 46.39 16.60
N LEU A 12 -17.67 46.18 15.87
CA LEU A 12 -17.00 47.22 15.11
C LEU A 12 -17.67 47.35 13.74
N GLU A 13 -18.22 48.54 13.44
CA GLU A 13 -18.94 48.84 12.18
C GLU A 13 -18.01 49.12 10.98
N ASP A 14 -16.69 49.12 11.19
CA ASP A 14 -15.73 49.24 10.10
C ASP A 14 -15.86 48.00 9.21
N GLY A 15 -16.21 48.16 7.93
CA GLY A 15 -16.60 47.12 6.97
C GLY A 15 -15.57 46.02 6.63
N ILE A 16 -14.63 45.75 7.54
CA ILE A 16 -13.64 44.66 7.56
C ILE A 16 -14.04 43.67 8.67
N THR A 17 -15.27 43.17 8.61
CA THR A 17 -15.77 42.13 9.54
C THR A 17 -15.96 40.81 8.81
N LEU A 18 -15.86 39.70 9.55
CA LEU A 18 -16.20 38.38 9.04
C LEU A 18 -17.69 38.31 8.71
N THR A 19 -18.07 37.43 7.77
CA THR A 19 -19.49 37.12 7.58
C THR A 19 -20.08 36.56 8.88
N LYS A 20 -21.39 36.75 9.07
CA LYS A 20 -22.08 36.28 10.28
C LYS A 20 -21.87 34.79 10.52
N GLU A 21 -21.88 34.00 9.46
CA GLU A 21 -21.65 32.55 9.48
C GLU A 21 -20.23 32.22 9.90
N THR A 22 -19.24 32.90 9.32
CA THR A 22 -17.82 32.66 9.62
C THR A 22 -17.49 33.09 11.05
N HIS A 23 -18.04 34.21 11.50
CA HIS A 23 -17.88 34.69 12.87
C HIS A 23 -18.50 33.70 13.88
N PHE A 24 -19.73 33.28 13.64
CA PHE A 24 -20.42 32.28 14.45
C PHE A 24 -19.63 30.96 14.51
N ALA A 25 -19.19 30.44 13.36
CA ALA A 25 -18.41 29.21 13.28
C ALA A 25 -17.09 29.32 14.06
N LEU A 26 -16.37 30.44 13.94
CA LEU A 26 -15.12 30.67 14.66
C LEU A 26 -15.34 30.76 16.18
N LYS A 27 -16.38 31.47 16.61
CA LYS A 27 -16.75 31.53 18.03
C LYS A 27 -17.11 30.14 18.56
N HIS A 28 -17.97 29.44 17.86
CA HIS A 28 -18.47 28.13 18.26
C HIS A 28 -17.36 27.08 18.32
N THR A 29 -16.47 27.05 17.33
CA THR A 29 -15.32 26.13 17.31
C THR A 29 -14.32 26.43 18.43
N ALA A 30 -14.02 27.71 18.70
CA ALA A 30 -13.14 28.09 19.79
C ALA A 30 -13.74 27.75 21.17
N GLU A 31 -15.03 27.97 21.38
CA GLU A 31 -15.74 27.57 22.61
C GLU A 31 -15.73 26.04 22.77
N ALA A 32 -16.07 25.30 21.72
CA ALA A 32 -16.10 23.84 21.74
C ALA A 32 -14.72 23.24 22.05
N LEU A 33 -13.64 23.77 21.47
CA LEU A 33 -12.27 23.29 21.72
C LEU A 33 -11.85 23.50 23.18
N ILE A 34 -12.22 24.63 23.80
CA ILE A 34 -11.94 24.89 25.22
C ILE A 34 -12.73 23.93 26.12
N HIS A 35 -14.02 23.73 25.83
CA HIS A 35 -14.84 22.80 26.60
C HIS A 35 -14.31 21.36 26.50
N MET A 36 -13.91 20.95 25.29
CA MET A 36 -13.37 19.63 25.05
C MET A 36 -11.98 19.43 25.66
N SER A 37 -11.11 20.45 25.63
CA SER A 37 -9.81 20.37 26.29
C SER A 37 -9.97 20.20 27.80
N ASN A 38 -10.86 20.97 28.43
CA ASN A 38 -11.10 20.87 29.87
C ASN A 38 -11.68 19.51 30.23
N PHE A 39 -12.65 19.02 29.44
CA PHE A 39 -13.22 17.69 29.64
C PHE A 39 -12.17 16.58 29.57
N LEU A 40 -11.31 16.59 28.54
CA LEU A 40 -10.31 15.55 28.34
C LEU A 40 -9.19 15.60 29.39
N LEU A 41 -8.74 16.79 29.78
CA LEU A 41 -7.67 16.95 30.75
C LEU A 41 -8.14 16.72 32.19
N GLU A 42 -9.30 17.27 32.57
CA GLU A 42 -9.78 17.24 33.96
C GLU A 42 -10.59 15.97 34.28
N LYS A 43 -11.42 15.49 33.35
CA LYS A 43 -12.35 14.39 33.61
C LYS A 43 -11.81 13.04 33.16
N GLU A 44 -11.19 13.00 31.98
CA GLU A 44 -10.66 11.77 31.39
C GLU A 44 -9.15 11.56 31.68
N ASN A 45 -8.50 12.49 32.41
CA ASN A 45 -7.09 12.44 32.82
C ASN A 45 -6.09 12.22 31.66
N PHE A 46 -6.36 12.80 30.49
CA PHE A 46 -5.36 12.80 29.41
C PHE A 46 -4.20 13.74 29.74
N ASN A 47 -2.97 13.34 29.39
CA ASN A 47 -1.77 14.15 29.63
C ASN A 47 -1.68 15.41 28.75
N TYR A 48 -2.27 15.36 27.55
CA TYR A 48 -2.26 16.44 26.59
C TYR A 48 -3.43 16.31 25.61
N PHE A 49 -3.80 17.43 24.98
CA PHE A 49 -4.84 17.48 23.96
C PHE A 49 -4.28 18.05 22.65
N LEU A 50 -4.44 17.32 21.56
CA LEU A 50 -3.98 17.72 20.22
C LEU A 50 -5.16 18.25 19.40
N CYS A 51 -5.34 19.57 19.39
CA CYS A 51 -6.40 20.23 18.60
C CYS A 51 -6.33 19.87 17.11
N GLY A 52 -5.13 19.64 16.57
CA GLY A 52 -4.94 19.30 15.15
C GLY A 52 -5.54 17.95 14.73
N LYS A 53 -5.91 17.09 15.68
CA LYS A 53 -6.63 15.84 15.37
C LYS A 53 -8.15 16.06 15.19
N ILE A 54 -8.66 17.24 15.54
CA ILE A 54 -10.07 17.64 15.43
C ILE A 54 -10.22 18.55 14.19
N GLN A 55 -9.73 18.06 13.06
CA GLN A 55 -9.80 18.74 11.77
C GLN A 55 -10.21 17.74 10.69
N THR A 56 -10.74 18.26 9.58
CA THR A 56 -11.20 17.45 8.44
C THR A 56 -10.08 17.09 7.47
N ASP A 57 -8.84 17.54 7.70
CA ASP A 57 -7.70 17.36 6.79
C ASP A 57 -7.46 15.89 6.40
N ASN A 58 -7.56 14.95 7.35
CA ASN A 58 -7.40 13.52 7.04
C ASN A 58 -8.46 13.00 6.06
N LEU A 59 -9.67 13.57 6.12
CA LEU A 59 -10.77 13.23 5.22
C LEU A 59 -10.56 13.87 3.85
N GLU A 60 -10.00 15.09 3.79
CA GLU A 60 -9.59 15.74 2.55
C GLU A 60 -8.43 15.02 1.86
N GLU A 61 -7.44 14.54 2.63
CA GLU A 61 -6.36 13.68 2.14
C GLU A 61 -6.94 12.42 1.48
N ARG A 62 -7.93 11.79 2.12
CA ARG A 62 -8.60 10.61 1.57
C ARG A 62 -9.37 10.91 0.29
N PHE A 63 -10.04 12.06 0.20
CA PHE A 63 -10.65 12.50 -1.06
C PHE A 63 -9.62 12.78 -2.15
N GLY A 64 -8.43 13.27 -1.79
CA GLY A 64 -7.29 13.37 -2.69
C GLY A 64 -6.92 12.03 -3.32
N LYS A 65 -6.88 10.97 -2.52
CA LYS A 65 -6.60 9.60 -3.01
C LYS A 65 -7.64 9.11 -4.01
N TYR A 66 -8.93 9.34 -3.75
CA TYR A 66 -9.99 8.97 -4.71
C TYR A 66 -9.85 9.70 -6.04
N ARG A 67 -9.51 11.00 -6.02
CA ARG A 67 -9.26 11.76 -7.25
C ARG A 67 -8.07 11.19 -8.01
N LEU A 68 -6.97 10.88 -7.31
CA LEU A 68 -5.77 10.32 -7.92
C LEU A 68 -6.05 8.99 -8.62
N LEU A 69 -6.73 8.06 -7.94
CA LEU A 69 -7.11 6.75 -8.47
C LEU A 69 -8.10 6.86 -9.65
N ALA A 70 -8.93 7.90 -9.68
CA ALA A 70 -9.81 8.20 -10.80
C ALA A 70 -9.13 8.97 -11.96
N GLY A 71 -7.78 8.95 -12.04
CA GLY A 71 -7.03 9.65 -13.09
C GLY A 71 -6.85 11.14 -12.84
N SER A 72 -6.80 11.55 -11.58
CA SER A 72 -6.72 12.96 -11.13
C SER A 72 -7.91 13.84 -11.54
N GLN A 73 -9.09 13.23 -11.74
CA GLN A 73 -10.32 13.95 -12.07
C GLN A 73 -10.98 14.52 -10.80
N TYR A 74 -11.43 15.79 -10.86
CA TYR A 74 -12.12 16.42 -9.73
C TYR A 74 -13.51 15.82 -9.46
N HIS A 75 -14.20 15.41 -10.52
CA HIS A 75 -15.52 14.80 -10.43
C HIS A 75 -15.41 13.28 -10.44
N VAL A 76 -15.42 12.68 -9.25
CA VAL A 76 -15.38 11.23 -9.07
C VAL A 76 -16.80 10.72 -8.87
N SER A 77 -17.19 9.69 -9.63
CA SER A 77 -18.49 9.03 -9.45
C SER A 77 -18.52 8.18 -8.18
N VAL A 78 -19.71 7.94 -7.64
CA VAL A 78 -19.89 7.08 -6.46
C VAL A 78 -19.31 5.68 -6.69
N ARG A 79 -19.46 5.15 -7.91
CA ARG A 79 -18.89 3.85 -8.29
C ARG A 79 -17.36 3.85 -8.20
N GLN A 80 -16.70 4.88 -8.75
CA GLN A 80 -15.25 5.01 -8.68
C GLN A 80 -14.76 5.17 -7.24
N ILE A 81 -15.52 5.82 -6.36
CA ILE A 81 -15.19 5.88 -4.93
C ILE A 81 -15.21 4.48 -4.31
N PHE A 82 -16.22 3.66 -4.60
CA PHE A 82 -16.27 2.27 -4.09
C PHE A 82 -15.13 1.40 -4.61
N GLU A 83 -14.81 1.52 -5.91
CA GLU A 83 -13.69 0.80 -6.53
C GLU A 83 -12.36 1.24 -5.90
N SER A 84 -12.12 2.54 -5.78
CA SER A 84 -10.93 3.12 -5.13
C SER A 84 -10.82 2.72 -3.66
N GLU A 85 -11.93 2.67 -2.94
CA GLU A 85 -11.95 2.30 -1.52
C GLU A 85 -11.64 0.82 -1.32
N ALA A 86 -12.04 -0.05 -2.26
CA ALA A 86 -11.64 -1.45 -2.25
C ALA A 86 -10.11 -1.58 -2.44
N GLU A 87 -9.53 -0.83 -3.37
CA GLU A 87 -8.07 -0.82 -3.60
C GLU A 87 -7.30 -0.28 -2.39
N LEU A 88 -7.71 0.87 -1.84
CA LEU A 88 -7.06 1.46 -0.67
C LEU A 88 -7.12 0.55 0.56
N ARG A 89 -8.21 -0.20 0.74
CA ARG A 89 -8.34 -1.17 1.84
C ARG A 89 -7.40 -2.35 1.65
N ILE A 90 -7.27 -2.83 0.42
CA ILE A 90 -6.31 -3.90 0.11
C ILE A 90 -4.89 -3.39 0.37
N GLN A 91 -4.54 -2.18 -0.06
CA GLN A 91 -3.22 -1.58 0.22
C GLN A 91 -2.95 -1.38 1.72
N ALA A 92 -3.98 -1.05 2.50
CA ALA A 92 -3.82 -0.88 3.95
C ALA A 92 -3.59 -2.21 4.70
N VAL A 93 -4.11 -3.32 4.17
CA VAL A 93 -4.02 -4.65 4.81
C VAL A 93 -2.88 -5.48 4.21
N MET A 94 -2.55 -5.26 2.95
CA MET A 94 -1.48 -5.95 2.24
C MET A 94 -0.28 -5.01 2.10
N PRO A 95 0.73 -5.12 2.97
CA PRO A 95 1.98 -4.36 2.86
C PRO A 95 2.86 -4.88 1.72
N LEU A 96 2.26 -5.35 0.62
CA LEU A 96 2.93 -5.62 -0.66
C LEU A 96 3.23 -4.30 -1.37
N ALA A 97 3.79 -3.34 -0.65
CA ALA A 97 4.34 -2.15 -1.25
C ALA A 97 5.66 -2.55 -1.91
N LEU A 98 5.61 -2.80 -3.21
CA LEU A 98 6.80 -2.68 -4.05
C LEU A 98 7.14 -1.19 -4.06
N THR A 99 8.15 -0.79 -3.29
CA THR A 99 8.58 0.61 -3.22
C THR A 99 9.38 0.95 -4.47
N SER A 100 8.70 1.24 -5.58
CA SER A 100 9.35 1.80 -6.76
C SER A 100 9.42 3.32 -6.62
N HIS A 101 10.63 3.86 -6.61
CA HIS A 101 10.85 5.31 -6.71
C HIS A 101 10.87 5.81 -8.17
N ASN A 102 10.90 4.90 -9.15
CA ASN A 102 10.95 5.22 -10.57
C ASN A 102 9.58 4.98 -11.24
N PHE A 103 9.11 6.00 -11.95
CA PHE A 103 7.92 5.93 -12.80
C PHE A 103 8.38 5.69 -14.26
N GLY A 104 8.06 4.54 -14.84
CA GLY A 104 8.50 4.21 -16.19
C GLY A 104 8.16 2.79 -16.65
N GLU A 105 8.45 2.50 -17.93
CA GLU A 105 8.32 1.17 -18.53
C GLU A 105 9.48 0.28 -18.07
N ILE A 106 9.17 -0.88 -17.48
CA ILE A 106 10.17 -1.89 -17.15
C ILE A 106 10.33 -2.76 -18.39
N ILE A 107 11.39 -2.50 -19.17
CA ILE A 107 11.69 -3.29 -20.36
C ILE A 107 12.42 -4.55 -19.90
N PHE A 108 11.73 -5.68 -19.92
CA PHE A 108 12.36 -7.00 -19.78
C PHE A 108 12.76 -7.47 -21.18
N ASP A 109 14.04 -7.31 -21.54
CA ASP A 109 14.54 -7.93 -22.77
C ASP A 109 14.88 -9.39 -22.47
N VAL A 110 14.02 -10.30 -22.95
CA VAL A 110 14.11 -11.75 -22.67
C VAL A 110 15.09 -12.46 -23.61
N ASN A 111 15.65 -11.75 -24.59
CA ASN A 111 16.54 -12.34 -25.60
C ASN A 111 17.99 -12.55 -25.13
N CYS A 112 18.34 -12.22 -23.88
CA CYS A 112 19.71 -12.33 -23.39
C CYS A 112 20.12 -13.75 -22.96
N VAL A 113 19.20 -14.72 -22.96
CA VAL A 113 19.45 -16.07 -22.42
C VAL A 113 19.99 -17.05 -23.48
N ASP A 114 19.83 -16.76 -24.78
CA ASP A 114 20.38 -17.59 -25.84
C ASP A 114 21.71 -17.00 -26.35
N GLY A 115 22.81 -17.58 -25.89
CA GLY A 115 24.13 -17.33 -26.45
C GLY A 115 24.20 -17.71 -27.93
N ALA A 116 24.01 -16.72 -28.81
CA ALA A 116 24.42 -16.79 -30.20
C ALA A 116 24.74 -15.37 -30.73
N SER A 117 26.04 -15.12 -30.86
CA SER A 117 26.74 -14.03 -31.56
C SER A 117 25.99 -13.41 -32.76
N LEU A 118 26.01 -12.10 -33.01
CA LEU A 118 27.13 -11.32 -33.59
C LEU A 118 26.88 -9.79 -33.52
N PRO A 119 27.93 -8.95 -33.65
CA PRO A 119 28.00 -7.57 -33.19
C PRO A 119 27.81 -6.52 -34.30
N SER A 120 27.39 -5.31 -33.92
CA SER A 120 27.83 -4.07 -34.58
C SER A 120 27.54 -2.84 -33.72
N GLN A 121 28.62 -2.37 -33.09
CA GLN A 121 29.01 -0.96 -32.88
C GLN A 121 27.92 0.03 -32.45
N GLU A 122 28.00 0.49 -31.21
CA GLU A 122 28.19 1.92 -30.87
C GLU A 122 28.65 2.05 -29.41
N GLU A 123 29.80 2.71 -29.22
CA GLU A 123 30.40 3.00 -27.92
C GLU A 123 29.50 3.98 -27.13
N ASN A 124 28.75 3.46 -26.17
CA ASN A 124 28.22 4.22 -25.02
C ASN A 124 28.12 3.25 -23.85
N ALA A 125 28.68 3.63 -22.70
CA ALA A 125 28.82 2.83 -21.48
C ALA A 125 27.68 1.80 -21.31
N GLU A 126 27.94 0.57 -21.73
CA GLU A 126 27.01 -0.55 -21.61
C GLU A 126 26.86 -0.85 -20.11
N CYS A 127 25.79 -0.35 -19.51
CA CYS A 127 25.29 -0.90 -18.26
C CYS A 127 24.85 -2.32 -18.61
N ASN A 128 25.74 -3.28 -18.39
CA ASN A 128 25.55 -4.65 -18.83
C ASN A 128 24.32 -5.20 -18.12
N VAL A 129 23.21 -5.35 -18.83
CA VAL A 129 21.92 -5.81 -18.27
C VAL A 129 22.11 -7.18 -17.60
N ALA A 130 23.08 -7.96 -18.09
CA ALA A 130 23.56 -9.19 -17.48
C ALA A 130 24.12 -8.99 -16.06
N ASP A 131 24.85 -7.91 -15.79
CA ASP A 131 25.42 -7.61 -14.46
C ASP A 131 24.34 -7.10 -13.49
N ILE A 132 23.34 -6.35 -14.00
CA ILE A 132 22.16 -5.94 -13.21
C ILE A 132 21.31 -7.15 -12.83
N LEU A 133 21.04 -8.05 -13.79
CA LEU A 133 20.30 -9.29 -13.54
C LEU A 133 21.09 -10.26 -12.66
N ALA A 134 22.40 -10.40 -12.87
CA ALA A 134 23.23 -11.30 -12.07
C ALA A 134 23.33 -10.84 -10.61
N ASN A 135 23.35 -9.52 -10.34
CA ASN A 135 23.43 -9.02 -8.98
C ASN A 135 22.06 -8.89 -8.30
N ASN A 136 20.98 -8.60 -9.04
CA ASN A 136 19.64 -8.41 -8.47
C ASN A 136 18.75 -9.66 -8.46
N CYS A 137 19.10 -10.70 -9.24
CA CYS A 137 18.32 -11.94 -9.32
C CYS A 137 18.92 -13.12 -8.55
N MET A 138 20.10 -12.97 -7.95
CA MET A 138 20.62 -13.96 -7.00
C MET A 138 19.89 -13.76 -5.68
N VAL A 139 19.18 -14.80 -5.24
CA VAL A 139 18.50 -14.84 -3.95
C VAL A 139 19.15 -15.94 -3.14
N ASP A 140 19.69 -15.60 -1.98
CA ASP A 140 20.21 -16.58 -1.02
C ASP A 140 19.23 -16.84 0.13
N GLU A 141 19.59 -17.76 1.03
CA GLU A 141 18.75 -18.07 2.20
C GLU A 141 18.74 -16.91 3.21
N ASP A 142 19.78 -16.09 3.25
CA ASP A 142 19.85 -14.92 4.13
C ASP A 142 18.82 -13.86 3.68
N ASP A 143 18.64 -13.67 2.36
CA ASP A 143 17.60 -12.80 1.78
C ASP A 143 16.17 -13.26 2.14
N LEU A 144 15.94 -14.57 2.24
CA LEU A 144 14.64 -15.13 2.66
C LEU A 144 14.36 -14.86 4.13
N ASP A 145 15.40 -14.89 4.98
CA ASP A 145 15.30 -14.58 6.40
C ASP A 145 15.07 -13.07 6.66
N GLU A 146 15.43 -12.19 5.72
CA GLU A 146 15.10 -10.75 5.79
C GLU A 146 13.61 -10.46 5.56
N ILE A 147 12.83 -11.39 5.00
CA ILE A 147 11.40 -11.21 4.79
C ILE A 147 10.68 -11.18 6.14
N SER A 148 10.00 -10.06 6.42
CA SER A 148 9.15 -9.92 7.61
C SER A 148 8.16 -11.08 7.76
N ASP A 149 8.05 -11.61 8.99
CA ASP A 149 7.07 -12.64 9.39
C ASP A 149 5.63 -12.33 8.93
N ALA A 150 5.25 -11.05 8.89
CA ALA A 150 3.93 -10.62 8.46
C ALA A 150 3.66 -10.84 6.95
N MET A 151 4.71 -11.04 6.14
CA MET A 151 4.61 -11.19 4.69
C MET A 151 4.39 -12.64 4.25
N TRP A 152 4.89 -13.61 5.02
CA TRP A 152 4.77 -15.04 4.71
C TRP A 152 3.32 -15.52 4.49
N PRO A 153 2.31 -15.08 5.26
CA PRO A 153 0.93 -15.44 5.00
C PRO A 153 0.39 -14.92 3.65
N LEU A 154 0.87 -13.75 3.19
CA LEU A 154 0.50 -13.21 1.88
C LEU A 154 1.19 -13.98 0.75
N LEU A 155 2.49 -14.24 0.87
CA LEU A 155 3.24 -15.03 -0.11
C LEU A 155 2.65 -16.43 -0.24
N THR A 156 2.23 -17.03 0.88
CA THR A 156 1.53 -18.31 0.91
C THR A 156 0.17 -18.23 0.20
N TYR A 157 -0.60 -17.15 0.40
CA TYR A 157 -1.86 -16.95 -0.32
C TYR A 157 -1.65 -16.82 -1.85
N ILE A 158 -0.64 -16.07 -2.28
CA ILE A 158 -0.26 -15.94 -3.70
C ILE A 158 0.20 -17.29 -4.26
N GLY A 159 1.03 -18.02 -3.51
CA GLY A 159 1.47 -19.38 -3.86
C GLY A 159 0.29 -20.34 -4.02
N GLY A 160 -0.74 -20.20 -3.19
CA GLY A 160 -2.00 -20.93 -3.32
C GLY A 160 -2.69 -20.65 -4.64
N TYR A 161 -2.79 -19.38 -5.04
CA TYR A 161 -3.33 -19.01 -6.35
C TYR A 161 -2.48 -19.54 -7.51
N CYS A 162 -1.15 -19.45 -7.44
CA CYS A 162 -0.25 -20.02 -8.44
C CYS A 162 -0.46 -21.53 -8.60
N SER A 163 -0.52 -22.25 -7.47
CA SER A 163 -0.79 -23.69 -7.44
C SER A 163 -2.13 -24.03 -8.10
N HIS A 164 -3.19 -23.28 -7.80
CA HIS A 164 -4.51 -23.45 -8.43
C HIS A 164 -4.48 -23.25 -9.95
N GLN A 165 -3.77 -22.23 -10.44
CA GLN A 165 -3.73 -21.95 -11.87
C GLN A 165 -2.88 -22.96 -12.64
N ILE A 166 -1.80 -23.47 -12.04
CA ILE A 166 -0.96 -24.49 -12.65
C ILE A 166 -1.68 -25.85 -12.66
N THR A 167 -2.38 -26.20 -11.58
CA THR A 167 -3.12 -27.47 -11.50
C THR A 167 -4.25 -27.59 -12.52
N LYS A 168 -4.87 -26.48 -12.96
CA LYS A 168 -5.81 -26.49 -14.08
C LYS A 168 -5.18 -26.86 -15.43
N LYS A 169 -3.88 -26.62 -15.60
CA LYS A 169 -3.15 -26.84 -16.86
C LYS A 169 -2.40 -28.18 -16.88
N LEU A 170 -2.03 -28.69 -15.71
CA LEU A 170 -1.33 -29.95 -15.57
C LEU A 170 -2.27 -31.16 -15.73
N LYS A 171 -1.78 -32.19 -16.44
CA LYS A 171 -2.48 -33.47 -16.62
C LYS A 171 -1.95 -34.59 -15.72
N CYS A 172 -0.80 -34.37 -15.07
CA CYS A 172 -0.16 -35.36 -14.21
C CYS A 172 -0.67 -35.25 -12.78
N ASN A 173 -1.30 -36.32 -12.26
CA ASN A 173 -1.85 -36.34 -10.91
C ASN A 173 -0.76 -36.19 -9.84
N TYR A 174 0.41 -36.81 -10.02
CA TYR A 174 1.54 -36.67 -9.09
C TYR A 174 2.02 -35.22 -9.00
N CYS A 175 2.18 -34.52 -10.13
CA CYS A 175 2.56 -33.11 -10.13
C CYS A 175 1.49 -32.23 -9.47
N VAL A 176 0.21 -32.55 -9.65
CA VAL A 176 -0.91 -31.82 -9.03
C VAL A 176 -0.93 -32.00 -7.52
N GLU A 177 -0.63 -33.21 -7.03
CA GLU A 177 -0.50 -33.47 -5.59
C GLU A 177 0.75 -32.82 -5.00
N PHE A 178 1.88 -32.85 -5.71
CA PHE A 178 3.13 -32.22 -5.27
C PHE A 178 3.00 -30.70 -5.10
N LEU A 179 2.15 -30.03 -5.88
CA LEU A 179 1.90 -28.59 -5.74
C LEU A 179 1.04 -28.24 -4.52
N LYS A 180 0.39 -29.23 -3.90
CA LYS A 180 -0.47 -29.03 -2.73
C LYS A 180 0.30 -29.32 -1.46
N GLY A 181 0.19 -28.41 -0.49
CA GLY A 181 0.79 -28.54 0.83
C GLY A 181 -0.23 -28.84 1.93
N ALA A 182 0.28 -28.98 3.15
CA ALA A 182 -0.53 -29.09 4.35
C ALA A 182 -0.81 -27.71 4.98
N ASN A 183 -1.76 -27.66 5.92
CA ASN A 183 -1.97 -26.46 6.74
C ASN A 183 -0.75 -26.20 7.62
N SER A 184 -0.14 -25.03 7.47
CA SER A 184 0.90 -24.48 8.35
C SER A 184 0.44 -23.15 8.96
N GLU A 185 1.20 -22.57 9.89
CA GLU A 185 0.84 -21.26 10.47
C GLU A 185 0.72 -20.15 9.41
N ASN A 186 1.55 -20.22 8.35
CA ASN A 186 1.52 -19.29 7.22
C ASN A 186 0.25 -19.43 6.34
N THR A 187 -0.53 -20.50 6.52
CA THR A 187 -1.81 -20.67 5.81
C THR A 187 -2.98 -19.97 6.48
N ARG A 188 -2.77 -19.25 7.60
CA ARG A 188 -3.84 -18.56 8.35
C ARG A 188 -4.69 -17.63 7.50
N LEU A 189 -4.09 -16.92 6.54
CA LEU A 189 -4.82 -16.03 5.63
C LEU A 189 -5.74 -16.81 4.68
N ILE A 190 -5.27 -17.95 4.18
CA ILE A 190 -6.05 -18.88 3.36
C ILE A 190 -7.21 -19.43 4.20
N ALA A 191 -6.93 -19.97 5.38
CA ALA A 191 -7.95 -20.56 6.26
C ALA A 191 -9.04 -19.56 6.67
N ALA A 192 -8.69 -18.29 6.93
CA ALA A 192 -9.65 -17.25 7.26
C ALA A 192 -10.50 -16.79 6.06
N SER A 193 -10.00 -16.95 4.83
CA SER A 193 -10.64 -16.49 3.60
C SER A 193 -11.34 -17.61 2.82
N ASP A 194 -11.07 -18.86 3.17
CA ASP A 194 -11.52 -20.02 2.43
C ASP A 194 -13.04 -20.22 2.58
N ARG A 195 -13.67 -20.55 1.45
CA ARG A 195 -15.08 -20.94 1.35
C ARG A 195 -15.22 -22.34 0.77
N GLY A 196 -14.16 -23.16 0.87
CA GLY A 196 -14.06 -24.53 0.38
C GLY A 196 -13.49 -24.64 -1.04
N GLY A 197 -12.76 -23.64 -1.50
CA GLY A 197 -12.27 -23.55 -2.88
C GLY A 197 -10.83 -23.05 -3.05
N LEU A 198 -10.16 -22.65 -1.97
CA LEU A 198 -8.76 -22.25 -2.02
C LEU A 198 -7.83 -23.47 -1.91
N SER A 199 -6.71 -23.43 -2.63
CA SER A 199 -5.68 -24.46 -2.56
C SER A 199 -4.52 -24.02 -1.66
N TYR A 200 -4.09 -24.92 -0.79
CA TYR A 200 -2.92 -24.76 0.05
C TYR A 200 -1.67 -25.16 -0.76
N PRO A 201 -0.71 -24.25 -0.98
CA PRO A 201 0.48 -24.55 -1.77
C PRO A 201 1.50 -25.37 -0.99
N HIS A 202 2.34 -26.12 -1.70
CA HIS A 202 3.54 -26.74 -1.14
C HIS A 202 4.58 -25.69 -0.75
N GLU A 203 5.44 -25.98 0.23
CA GLU A 203 6.47 -25.06 0.74
C GLU A 203 7.41 -24.55 -0.36
N ASP A 204 7.81 -25.43 -1.28
CA ASP A 204 8.64 -25.05 -2.43
C ASP A 204 7.98 -24.02 -3.34
N VAL A 205 6.65 -24.07 -3.49
CA VAL A 205 5.92 -23.07 -4.29
C VAL A 205 5.94 -21.72 -3.57
N VAL A 206 5.80 -21.73 -2.24
CA VAL A 206 5.89 -20.49 -1.43
C VAL A 206 7.29 -19.91 -1.51
N ARG A 207 8.34 -20.74 -1.43
CA ARG A 207 9.74 -20.31 -1.61
C ARG A 207 9.97 -19.68 -2.98
N ILE A 208 9.50 -20.29 -4.06
CA ILE A 208 9.60 -19.71 -5.41
C ILE A 208 8.93 -18.33 -5.47
N VAL A 209 7.73 -18.19 -4.89
CA VAL A 209 7.02 -16.91 -4.84
C VAL A 209 7.77 -15.88 -3.98
N ALA A 210 8.38 -16.29 -2.87
CA ALA A 210 9.20 -15.44 -2.02
C ALA A 210 10.47 -14.97 -2.74
N SER A 211 11.16 -15.85 -3.45
CA SER A 211 12.33 -15.50 -4.26
C SER A 211 11.95 -14.50 -5.36
N VAL A 212 10.84 -14.75 -6.08
CA VAL A 212 10.35 -13.79 -7.09
C VAL A 212 10.02 -12.44 -6.46
N TYR A 213 9.42 -12.41 -5.27
CA TYR A 213 9.17 -11.17 -4.54
C TYR A 213 10.46 -10.41 -4.21
N ILE A 214 11.51 -11.09 -3.72
CA ILE A 214 12.82 -10.48 -3.44
C ILE A 214 13.44 -9.92 -4.72
N ILE A 215 13.43 -10.68 -5.82
CA ILE A 215 13.95 -10.24 -7.12
C ILE A 215 13.25 -8.94 -7.54
N PHE A 216 11.92 -8.90 -7.47
CA PHE A 216 11.17 -7.68 -7.78
C PHE A 216 11.54 -6.54 -6.84
N GLN A 217 11.66 -6.78 -5.53
CA GLN A 217 12.07 -5.74 -4.59
C GLN A 217 13.46 -5.19 -4.91
N ASN A 218 14.43 -6.04 -5.24
CA ASN A 218 15.78 -5.62 -5.61
C ASN A 218 15.80 -4.84 -6.93
N LEU A 219 14.96 -5.22 -7.91
CA LEU A 219 14.80 -4.48 -9.15
C LEU A 219 14.17 -3.09 -8.95
N PHE A 220 13.32 -2.92 -7.94
CA PHE A 220 12.66 -1.66 -7.63
C PHE A 220 13.40 -0.80 -6.60
N ARG A 221 14.41 -1.35 -5.92
CA ARG A 221 15.25 -0.62 -4.96
C ARG A 221 16.12 0.39 -5.73
N PRO A 222 16.17 1.67 -5.32
CA PRO A 222 17.07 2.64 -5.95
C PRO A 222 18.54 2.22 -5.74
N GLN A 223 19.35 2.32 -6.80
CA GLN A 223 20.82 2.25 -6.71
C GLN A 223 21.38 3.52 -6.05
#